data_AF-A0A535EV15-F1
#
_entry.id   AF-A0A535EV15-F1
#
_cell.length_a   1.000
_cell.length_b   1.000
_cell.length_c   1.000
_cell.angle_alpha   90.00
_cell.angle_beta   90.00
_cell.angle_gamma   90.00
#
_symmetry.space_group_name_H-M   'P 1'
#
loop_
_entity.id
_entity.type
_entity.pdbx_description
1 polymer ?
#
loop_
_entity_poly.entity_id
_entity_poly.type
_entity_poly.pdbx_seq_one_letter_code
_entity_poly.pdbx_strand_id
1 'polypeptide(L)'
;MPKIGVRLPAEFASAGEFLADAQALEAAGADLLTLGEGELDRTLLLAALAAATQRAALHLGPGAGETLRRLARERLVEDLEGWQEVPFPVDRTAWRATLADHEEKGTAGLLLEMDPRLLDLLRNPDQEDDRSADLQLAQG
;
A
#
# COMPACT_ATOMS: atom_id res chain seq x y z
N MET A 1 -1.16 14.22 8.44
CA MET A 1 -1.67 12.91 7.98
C MET A 1 -0.51 11.92 7.87
N PRO A 2 -0.59 10.74 8.51
CA PRO A 2 0.48 9.73 8.47
C PRO A 2 0.62 9.13 7.06
N LYS A 3 1.83 8.66 6.72
CA LYS A 3 2.10 7.98 5.44
C LYS A 3 1.42 6.61 5.39
N ILE A 4 1.07 6.15 4.20
CA ILE A 4 0.39 4.87 4.01
C ILE A 4 1.31 3.87 3.29
N GLY A 5 1.52 2.73 3.93
CA GLY A 5 2.30 1.61 3.44
C GLY A 5 1.40 0.42 3.17
N VAL A 6 1.72 -0.33 2.12
CA VAL A 6 0.96 -1.53 1.73
C VAL A 6 1.90 -2.71 1.59
N ARG A 7 1.56 -3.80 2.25
CA ARG A 7 2.22 -5.10 2.12
C ARG A 7 1.51 -5.92 1.05
N LEU A 8 2.16 -6.06 -0.10
CA LEU A 8 1.69 -6.92 -1.18
C LEU A 8 1.96 -8.40 -0.82
N PRO A 9 1.11 -9.33 -1.26
CA PRO A 9 1.38 -10.75 -1.11
C PRO A 9 2.66 -11.12 -1.88
N ALA A 10 3.52 -11.95 -1.29
CA ALA A 10 4.70 -12.52 -1.97
C ALA A 10 4.34 -13.81 -2.74
N GLU A 11 3.07 -13.97 -3.08
CA GLU A 11 2.50 -15.04 -3.89
C GLU A 11 1.46 -14.43 -4.85
N PHE A 12 1.45 -14.90 -6.10
CA PHE A 12 0.49 -14.46 -7.10
C PHE A 12 0.38 -15.49 -8.24
N ALA A 13 -0.79 -15.57 -8.85
CA ALA A 13 -1.03 -16.40 -10.03
C ALA A 13 -0.59 -15.72 -11.34
N SER A 14 -0.67 -14.39 -11.39
CA SER A 14 -0.38 -13.58 -12.59
C SER A 14 0.55 -12.43 -12.25
N ALA A 15 1.73 -12.40 -12.89
CA ALA A 15 2.68 -11.30 -12.72
C ALA A 15 2.12 -9.97 -13.24
N GLY A 16 1.30 -10.01 -14.30
CA GLY A 16 0.68 -8.81 -14.87
C GLY A 16 -0.31 -8.15 -13.90
N GLU A 17 -1.14 -8.96 -13.24
CA GLU A 17 -2.09 -8.48 -12.23
C GLU A 17 -1.35 -7.95 -11.00
N PHE A 18 -0.36 -8.69 -10.50
CA PHE A 18 0.47 -8.27 -9.38
C PHE A 18 1.12 -6.88 -9.59
N LEU A 19 1.71 -6.65 -10.78
CA LEU A 19 2.32 -5.36 -11.10
C LEU A 19 1.28 -4.25 -11.33
N ALA A 20 0.13 -4.60 -11.91
CA ALA A 20 -0.97 -3.65 -12.08
C ALA A 20 -1.54 -3.19 -10.73
N ASP A 21 -1.67 -4.10 -9.76
CA ASP A 21 -2.10 -3.77 -8.40
C ASP A 21 -1.11 -2.83 -7.71
N ALA A 22 0.19 -3.11 -7.80
CA ALA A 22 1.22 -2.23 -7.26
C ALA A 22 1.16 -0.81 -7.86
N GLN A 23 0.94 -0.71 -9.18
CA GLN A 23 0.76 0.57 -9.86
C GLN A 23 -0.53 1.27 -9.42
N ALA A 24 -1.61 0.53 -9.24
CA ALA A 24 -2.89 1.06 -8.79
C ALA A 24 -2.81 1.60 -7.35
N LEU A 25 -2.09 0.91 -6.46
CA LEU A 25 -1.84 1.33 -5.08
C LEU A 25 -1.00 2.61 -5.04
N GLU A 26 0.08 2.67 -5.81
CA GLU A 26 0.88 3.89 -5.94
C GLU A 26 0.02 5.05 -6.45
N ALA A 27 -0.79 4.82 -7.49
CA ALA A 27 -1.69 5.83 -8.06
C ALA A 27 -2.76 6.28 -7.05
N ALA A 28 -3.21 5.39 -6.16
CA ALA A 28 -4.16 5.68 -5.10
C ALA A 28 -3.52 6.42 -3.90
N GLY A 29 -2.19 6.56 -3.86
CA GLY A 29 -1.49 7.33 -2.83
C GLY A 29 -0.74 6.49 -1.80
N ALA A 30 -0.47 5.22 -2.07
CA ALA A 30 0.47 4.46 -1.23
C ALA A 30 1.87 5.09 -1.29
N ASP A 31 2.40 5.45 -0.12
CA ASP A 31 3.73 6.04 0.07
C ASP A 31 4.83 4.97 0.09
N LEU A 32 4.50 3.75 0.53
CA LEU A 32 5.42 2.64 0.71
C LEU A 32 4.80 1.33 0.22
N LEU A 33 5.57 0.53 -0.51
CA LEU A 33 5.23 -0.85 -0.84
C LEU A 33 6.28 -1.80 -0.23
N THR A 34 5.81 -2.88 0.38
CA THR A 34 6.65 -3.98 0.85
C THR A 34 6.02 -5.31 0.49
N LEU A 35 6.75 -6.40 0.73
CA LEU A 35 6.32 -7.75 0.43
C LEU A 35 6.03 -8.51 1.73
N GLY A 36 4.98 -9.34 1.69
CA GLY A 36 4.70 -10.37 2.67
C GLY A 36 5.76 -11.45 2.73
N GLU A 37 5.53 -12.42 3.61
CA GLU A 37 6.25 -13.69 3.62
C GLU A 37 5.82 -14.52 2.41
N GLY A 38 6.75 -15.26 1.82
CA GLY A 38 6.48 -16.11 0.66
C GLY A 38 7.74 -16.77 0.11
N GLU A 39 7.54 -17.76 -0.76
CA GLU A 39 8.61 -18.58 -1.35
C GLU A 39 9.29 -17.93 -2.55
N LEU A 40 8.69 -16.88 -3.13
CA LEU A 40 9.25 -16.18 -4.29
C LEU A 40 10.46 -15.32 -3.91
N ASP A 41 11.40 -15.15 -4.85
CA ASP A 41 12.58 -14.32 -4.64
C ASP A 41 12.20 -12.86 -4.40
N ARG A 42 12.35 -12.44 -3.14
CA ARG A 42 12.00 -11.10 -2.66
C ARG A 42 12.74 -9.99 -3.41
N THR A 43 14.01 -10.20 -3.74
CA THR A 43 14.84 -9.20 -4.44
C THR A 43 14.35 -9.03 -5.88
N LEU A 44 14.01 -10.13 -6.56
CA LEU A 44 13.50 -10.11 -7.91
C LEU A 44 12.11 -9.46 -7.98
N LEU A 45 11.23 -9.77 -7.03
CA LEU A 45 9.92 -9.12 -6.91
C LEU A 45 10.06 -7.62 -6.69
N LEU A 46 10.94 -7.19 -5.79
CA LEU A 46 11.18 -5.76 -5.57
C LEU A 46 11.84 -5.07 -6.77
N ALA A 47 12.68 -5.76 -7.54
CA ALA A 47 13.20 -5.22 -8.79
C ALA A 47 12.07 -5.00 -9.82
N ALA A 48 11.11 -5.94 -9.90
CA ALA A 48 9.93 -5.80 -10.75
C ALA A 48 9.04 -4.63 -10.29
N LEU A 49 8.78 -4.51 -8.98
CA LEU A 49 8.06 -3.37 -8.41
C LEU A 49 8.79 -2.05 -8.69
N ALA A 50 10.12 -2.00 -8.53
CA ALA A 50 10.92 -0.83 -8.83
C ALA A 50 10.83 -0.39 -10.30
N ALA A 51 10.70 -1.34 -11.23
CA ALA A 51 10.49 -1.05 -12.64
C ALA A 51 9.04 -0.59 -12.94
N ALA A 52 8.05 -1.13 -12.24
CA ALA A 52 6.63 -0.85 -12.47
C ALA A 52 6.14 0.44 -11.80
N THR A 53 6.77 0.87 -10.70
CA THR A 53 6.36 2.04 -9.88
C THR A 53 7.38 3.16 -9.94
N GLN A 54 6.94 4.41 -9.71
CA GLN A 54 7.78 5.61 -9.94
C GLN A 54 7.97 6.50 -8.71
N ARG A 55 7.10 6.39 -7.70
CA ARG A 55 6.99 7.30 -6.55
C ARG A 55 7.04 6.57 -5.21
N ALA A 56 6.37 5.44 -5.07
CA ALA A 56 6.30 4.72 -3.82
C ALA A 56 7.69 4.24 -3.38
N ALA A 57 7.98 4.41 -2.09
CA ALA A 57 9.11 3.81 -1.43
C ALA A 57 9.00 2.28 -1.44
N LEU A 58 10.13 1.58 -1.43
CA LEU A 58 10.21 0.13 -1.54
C LEU A 58 11.05 -0.42 -0.39
N HIS A 59 10.47 -1.33 0.41
CA HIS A 59 11.16 -1.92 1.55
C HIS A 59 11.55 -3.39 1.28
N LEU A 60 12.85 -3.65 1.19
CA LEU A 60 13.47 -4.98 1.05
C LEU A 60 13.95 -5.56 2.39
N GLY A 61 14.29 -4.69 3.35
CA GLY A 61 15.20 -5.01 4.45
C GLY A 61 16.68 -4.80 4.04
N PRO A 62 17.64 -5.13 4.92
CA PRO A 62 19.06 -4.92 4.65
C PRO A 62 19.57 -5.80 3.50
N GLY A 63 20.63 -5.33 2.81
CA GLY A 63 21.36 -6.17 1.85
C GLY A 63 20.92 -6.05 0.38
N ALA A 64 20.26 -4.96 -0.01
CA ALA A 64 19.95 -4.72 -1.41
C ALA A 64 21.21 -4.75 -2.30
N GLY A 65 21.14 -5.43 -3.44
CA GLY A 65 22.20 -5.40 -4.45
C GLY A 65 22.24 -4.05 -5.19
N GLU A 66 23.39 -3.70 -5.78
CA GLU A 66 23.57 -2.46 -6.55
C GLU A 66 22.56 -2.31 -7.70
N THR A 67 22.23 -3.41 -8.38
CA THR A 67 21.22 -3.40 -9.45
C THR A 67 19.86 -2.93 -8.96
N LEU A 68 19.39 -3.48 -7.82
CA LEU A 68 18.12 -3.08 -7.24
C LEU A 68 18.16 -1.62 -6.78
N ARG A 69 19.27 -1.17 -6.16
CA ARG A 69 19.46 0.24 -5.81
C ARG A 69 19.32 1.16 -7.02
N ARG A 70 19.90 0.79 -8.17
CA ARG A 70 19.76 1.59 -9.39
C ARG A 70 18.35 1.62 -9.96
N LEU A 71 17.63 0.49 -9.91
CA LEU A 71 16.24 0.42 -10.36
C LEU A 71 15.31 1.26 -9.47
N ALA A 72 15.48 1.14 -8.15
CA ALA A 72 14.66 1.85 -7.18
C ALA A 72 15.07 3.32 -7.00
N ARG A 73 16.31 3.68 -7.35
CA ARG A 73 16.90 5.01 -7.16
C ARG A 73 16.89 5.37 -5.65
N GLU A 74 16.36 6.53 -5.28
CA GLU A 74 16.27 7.00 -3.90
C GLU A 74 15.04 6.44 -3.15
N ARG A 75 14.39 5.41 -3.68
CA ARG A 75 13.15 4.86 -3.12
C ARG A 75 13.34 3.65 -2.22
N LEU A 76 14.54 3.07 -2.13
CA LEU A 76 14.76 1.96 -1.21
C LEU A 76 14.82 2.46 0.23
N VAL A 77 14.10 1.76 1.09
CA VAL A 77 14.15 1.95 2.54
C VAL A 77 14.61 0.65 3.17
N GLU A 78 15.58 0.73 4.08
CA GLU A 78 16.21 -0.44 4.70
C GLU A 78 15.49 -0.91 5.97
N ASP A 79 14.82 0.01 6.67
CA ASP A 79 14.02 -0.26 7.86
C ASP A 79 12.67 0.45 7.79
N LEU A 80 11.78 0.08 8.72
CA LEU A 80 10.47 0.70 8.88
C LEU A 80 10.35 1.36 10.26
N GLU A 81 11.40 2.05 10.72
CA GLU A 81 11.37 2.73 12.00
C GLU A 81 10.19 3.71 12.09
N GLY A 82 9.39 3.60 13.17
CA GLY A 82 8.23 4.44 13.41
C GLY A 82 6.98 4.09 12.59
N TRP A 83 7.03 3.08 11.71
CA TRP A 83 5.84 2.54 11.04
C TRP A 83 5.07 1.60 11.98
N GLN A 84 3.74 1.64 11.89
CA GLN A 84 2.87 0.80 12.71
C GLN A 84 2.01 -0.09 11.83
N GLU A 85 2.06 -1.40 12.07
CA GLU A 85 1.13 -2.34 11.46
C GLU A 85 -0.26 -2.13 12.06
N VAL A 86 -1.25 -1.99 11.20
CA VAL A 86 -2.64 -1.81 11.60
C VAL A 86 -3.53 -2.82 10.87
N PRO A 87 -4.57 -3.35 11.54
CA PRO A 87 -5.54 -4.19 10.85
C PRO A 87 -6.28 -3.39 9.78
N PHE A 88 -6.79 -4.08 8.77
CA PHE A 88 -7.64 -3.44 7.77
C PHE A 88 -8.88 -2.82 8.46
N PRO A 89 -9.17 -1.53 8.24
CA PRO A 89 -10.26 -0.85 8.92
C PRO A 89 -11.61 -1.46 8.50
N VAL A 90 -12.52 -1.60 9.45
CA VAL A 90 -13.85 -2.19 9.21
C VAL A 90 -14.73 -1.30 8.31
N ASP A 91 -14.52 0.02 8.40
CA ASP A 91 -15.22 1.05 7.64
C ASP A 91 -14.38 2.35 7.58
N ARG A 92 -14.87 3.36 6.86
CA ARG A 92 -14.17 4.64 6.72
C ARG A 92 -14.11 5.48 8.00
N THR A 93 -15.05 5.27 8.92
CA THR A 93 -15.06 5.98 10.22
C THR A 93 -13.92 5.47 11.10
N ALA A 94 -13.76 4.14 11.18
CA ALA A 94 -12.64 3.49 11.84
C ALA A 94 -11.32 3.92 11.20
N TRP A 95 -11.26 4.02 9.87
CA TRP A 95 -10.07 4.49 9.17
C TRP A 95 -9.66 5.92 9.58
N ARG A 96 -10.60 6.87 9.57
CA ARG A 96 -10.33 8.25 10.00
C ARG A 96 -9.89 8.33 11.45
N ALA A 97 -10.50 7.53 12.33
CA ALA A 97 -10.11 7.46 13.74
C ALA A 97 -8.67 6.93 13.90
N THR A 98 -8.30 5.87 13.17
CA THR A 98 -6.93 5.35 13.14
C THR A 98 -5.95 6.40 12.64
N LEU A 99 -6.26 7.10 11.55
CA LEU A 99 -5.40 8.16 11.03
C LEU A 99 -5.17 9.29 12.04
N ALA A 100 -6.23 9.75 12.72
CA ALA A 100 -6.14 10.82 13.70
C ALA A 100 -5.32 10.43 14.94
N ASP A 101 -5.56 9.23 15.49
CA ASP A 101 -4.81 8.71 16.65
C ASP A 101 -3.32 8.55 16.34
N HIS A 102 -2.97 8.12 15.13
CA HIS A 102 -1.59 7.94 14.70
C HIS A 102 -0.88 9.25 14.33
N GLU A 103 -1.63 10.25 13.88
CA GLU A 103 -1.14 11.62 13.70
C GLU A 103 -0.82 12.26 15.04
N GLU A 104 -1.68 12.11 16.05
CA GLU A 104 -1.46 12.63 17.40
C GLU A 104 -0.21 12.00 18.05
N LYS A 105 0.01 10.70 17.80
CA LYS A 105 1.20 9.96 18.28
C LYS A 105 2.48 10.28 17.50
N GLY A 106 2.40 11.02 16.40
CA GLY A 106 3.56 11.37 15.57
C GLY A 106 4.21 10.17 14.87
N THR A 107 3.43 9.15 14.53
CA THR A 107 3.95 7.95 13.84
C THR A 107 4.41 8.28 12.41
N ALA A 108 5.43 7.55 11.93
CA ALA A 108 6.00 7.79 10.60
C ALA A 108 5.03 7.37 9.48
N GLY A 109 4.29 6.29 9.70
CA GLY A 109 3.29 5.78 8.77
C GLY A 109 2.56 4.55 9.29
N LEU A 110 1.52 4.15 8.56
CA LEU A 110 0.70 2.97 8.81
C LEU A 110 0.99 1.92 7.75
N LEU A 111 1.11 0.66 8.15
CA LEU A 111 1.33 -0.46 7.25
C LEU A 111 0.12 -1.40 7.28
N LEU A 112 -0.49 -1.59 6.11
CA LEU A 112 -1.66 -2.44 5.90
C LEU A 112 -1.31 -3.64 5.03
N GLU A 113 -1.91 -4.79 5.32
CA GLU A 113 -1.94 -5.89 4.37
C GLU A 113 -2.78 -5.53 3.15
N MET A 114 -2.38 -6.00 1.97
CA MET A 114 -3.14 -5.78 0.75
C MET A 114 -4.53 -6.45 0.85
N ASP A 115 -5.58 -5.64 0.76
CA ASP A 115 -6.98 -6.05 0.67
C ASP A 115 -7.58 -5.44 -0.60
N PRO A 116 -8.41 -6.16 -1.39
CA PRO A 116 -9.04 -5.61 -2.58
C PRO A 116 -9.82 -4.30 -2.36
N ARG A 117 -10.34 -4.08 -1.14
CA ARG A 117 -11.07 -2.86 -0.75
C ARG A 117 -10.16 -1.67 -0.50
N LEU A 118 -8.85 -1.88 -0.38
CA LEU A 118 -7.88 -0.84 -0.07
C LEU A 118 -7.81 0.22 -1.17
N LEU A 119 -7.89 -0.17 -2.44
CA LEU A 119 -7.88 0.79 -3.56
C LEU A 119 -9.05 1.77 -3.49
N ASP A 120 -10.25 1.30 -3.12
CA ASP A 120 -11.42 2.17 -2.95
C ASP A 120 -11.28 3.07 -1.71
N LEU A 121 -10.71 2.53 -0.63
CA LEU A 121 -10.44 3.28 0.60
C LEU A 121 -9.49 4.46 0.31
N LEU A 122 -8.38 4.19 -0.36
CA LEU A 122 -7.33 5.17 -0.65
C LEU A 122 -7.75 6.21 -1.70
N ARG A 123 -8.53 5.83 -2.70
CA ARG A 123 -9.01 6.77 -3.74
C ARG A 123 -10.07 7.74 -3.20
N ASN A 124 -10.94 7.28 -2.30
CA ASN A 124 -12.11 8.03 -1.86
C ASN A 124 -12.21 8.20 -0.33
N PRO A 125 -11.14 8.58 0.40
CA PRO A 125 -11.06 8.48 1.86
C PRO A 125 -12.22 9.19 2.62
N ASP A 126 -12.75 10.25 2.02
CA ASP A 126 -13.78 11.11 2.62
C ASP A 126 -15.23 10.74 2.26
N GLN A 127 -15.45 9.77 1.35
CA GLN A 127 -16.80 9.33 1.01
C GLN A 127 -17.46 8.64 2.22
N GLU A 128 -18.77 8.80 2.41
CA GLU A 128 -19.53 8.03 3.40
C GLU A 128 -19.87 6.65 2.82
N ASP A 129 -19.80 5.58 3.61
CA ASP A 129 -20.03 4.21 3.13
C ASP A 129 -21.49 3.93 2.73
N ASP A 130 -22.41 4.88 2.98
CA ASP A 130 -23.84 4.73 2.71
C ASP A 130 -24.18 4.91 1.22
N ARG A 131 -23.81 3.91 0.41
CA ARG A 131 -24.22 3.78 -1.00
C ARG A 131 -25.68 3.34 -1.17
N SER A 132 -26.47 3.28 -0.10
CA SER A 132 -27.88 2.87 -0.14
C SER A 132 -28.77 3.86 -0.90
N ALA A 133 -28.33 5.11 -1.05
CA ALA A 133 -29.06 6.16 -1.77
C ALA A 133 -28.87 6.11 -3.30
N ASP A 134 -27.77 5.54 -3.80
CA ASP A 134 -27.43 5.55 -5.23
C ASP A 134 -28.25 4.53 -6.06
N LEU A 135 -28.92 3.56 -5.41
CA LEU A 135 -29.74 2.54 -6.06
C LEU A 135 -31.18 3.00 -6.41
N GLN A 136 -31.56 4.25 -6.13
CA GLN A 136 -32.94 4.72 -6.38
C GLN A 136 -33.15 5.51 -7.68
N LEU A 137 -32.13 5.73 -8.51
CA LEU A 137 -32.27 6.54 -9.75
C LEU A 137 -32.55 5.73 -11.04
N ALA A 138 -32.84 4.43 -10.95
CA ALA A 138 -33.16 3.59 -12.11
C ALA A 138 -34.63 3.11 -12.16
N GLN A 139 -35.58 3.90 -11.63
CA GLN A 139 -37.01 3.72 -11.87
C GLN A 139 -37.62 5.04 -12.35
N GLY A 140 -37.46 5.32 -13.63
CA GLY A 140 -38.17 6.35 -14.38
C GLY A 140 -38.65 5.78 -15.70
#